data_AF-A0AAU3EBN4-F1
#
_entry.id   AF-A0AAU3EBN4-F1
#
_cell.length_a   1.000
_cell.length_b   1.000
_cell.length_c   1.000
_cell.angle_alpha   90.00
_cell.angle_beta   90.00
_cell.angle_gamma   90.00
#
_symmetry.space_group_name_H-M   'P 1'
#
loop_
_entity.id
_entity.type
_entity.pdbx_description
1 polymer ?
#
loop_
_entity_poly.entity_id
_entity_poly.type
_entity_poly.pdbx_seq_one_letter_code
_entity_poly.pdbx_strand_id
1 'polypeptide(L)'
;MSHQALEQVRTAWGDVFGAAPADPEQEFFAYGGNSILAIRLQGALLVRTGATLSVAEILEHRTIAAQAAHIAGSSNDESASGSASAPEG
;
A
#
# COMPACT_ATOMS: atom_id res chain seq x y z
N MET A 1 11.27 6.25 6.11
CA MET A 1 10.11 6.20 5.20
C MET A 1 10.54 6.72 3.85
N SER A 2 10.38 5.92 2.81
CA SER A 2 10.68 6.32 1.43
C SER A 2 9.67 7.37 0.99
N HIS A 3 10.10 8.63 0.81
CA HIS A 3 9.23 9.76 0.44
C HIS A 3 8.41 9.45 -0.84
N GLN A 4 8.98 8.69 -1.77
CA GLN A 4 8.32 8.23 -2.99
C GLN A 4 7.08 7.36 -2.72
N ALA A 5 7.19 6.34 -1.85
CA ALA A 5 6.09 5.43 -1.57
C ALA A 5 4.90 6.16 -0.94
N LEU A 6 5.18 7.13 -0.07
CA LEU A 6 4.15 7.96 0.57
C LEU A 6 3.36 8.78 -0.44
N GLU A 7 4.03 9.43 -1.39
CA GLU A 7 3.37 10.22 -2.43
C GLU A 7 2.60 9.35 -3.44
N GLN A 8 3.08 8.14 -3.75
CA GLN A 8 2.34 7.19 -4.60
C GLN A 8 1.06 6.69 -3.92
N VAL A 9 1.13 6.32 -2.64
CA VAL A 9 -0.03 5.91 -1.85
C VAL A 9 -1.02 7.06 -1.70
N ARG A 10 -0.54 8.27 -1.40
CA ARG A 10 -1.37 9.48 -1.34
C ARG A 10 -2.11 9.71 -2.65
N THR A 11 -1.42 9.57 -3.78
CA THR A 11 -2.04 9.69 -5.11
C THR A 11 -3.11 8.63 -5.32
N ALA A 12 -2.85 7.37 -4.94
CA ALA A 12 -3.83 6.29 -5.04
C ALA A 12 -5.08 6.55 -4.19
N TRP A 13 -4.93 7.12 -2.99
CA TRP A 13 -6.07 7.59 -2.19
C TRP A 13 -6.84 8.70 -2.91
N GLY A 14 -6.14 9.67 -3.49
CA GLY A 14 -6.75 10.73 -4.30
C GLY A 14 -7.56 10.19 -5.48
N ASP A 15 -7.06 9.18 -6.19
CA ASP A 15 -7.76 8.53 -7.31
C ASP A 15 -9.08 7.85 -6.87
N VAL A 16 -9.15 7.38 -5.62
CA VAL A 16 -10.30 6.62 -5.07
C VAL A 16 -11.33 7.55 -4.44
N PHE A 17 -10.88 8.52 -3.65
CA PHE A 17 -11.72 9.45 -2.89
C PHE A 17 -11.99 10.77 -3.64
N GLY A 18 -11.30 11.04 -4.75
CA GLY A 18 -11.34 12.30 -5.49
C GLY A 18 -10.38 13.36 -4.94
N ALA A 19 -9.98 13.25 -3.68
CA ALA A 19 -8.91 14.02 -3.06
C ALA A 19 -8.25 13.18 -1.95
N ALA A 20 -6.95 13.36 -1.77
CA ALA A 20 -6.23 12.71 -0.68
C ALA A 20 -6.29 13.56 0.60
N PRO A 21 -6.30 12.95 1.79
CA PRO A 21 -6.22 13.69 3.04
C PRO A 21 -4.88 14.44 3.17
N ALA A 22 -4.96 15.64 3.75
CA ALA A 22 -3.78 16.46 4.04
C ALA A 22 -2.88 15.80 5.09
N ASP A 23 -3.50 15.13 6.07
CA ASP A 23 -2.81 14.37 7.11
C ASP A 23 -2.61 12.91 6.66
N PRO A 24 -1.37 12.39 6.63
CA PRO A 24 -1.08 11.03 6.19
C PRO A 24 -1.42 9.95 7.23
N GLU A 25 -1.69 10.34 8.48
CA GLU A 25 -2.17 9.47 9.57
C GLU A 25 -3.71 9.42 9.60
N GLN A 26 -4.39 10.09 8.67
CA GLN A 26 -5.83 10.07 8.56
C GLN A 26 -6.33 8.64 8.30
N GLU A 27 -7.09 8.13 9.26
CA GLU A 27 -7.71 6.80 9.18
C GLU A 27 -8.69 6.69 8.01
N PHE A 28 -8.57 5.61 7.24
CA PHE A 28 -9.35 5.31 6.04
C PHE A 28 -10.86 5.40 6.28
N PHE A 29 -11.36 4.76 7.34
CA PHE A 29 -12.79 4.78 7.66
C PHE A 29 -13.28 6.14 8.15
N ALA A 30 -12.46 6.88 8.90
CA ALA A 30 -12.78 8.22 9.36
C ALA A 30 -12.82 9.23 8.19
N TYR A 31 -12.09 8.96 7.10
CA TYR A 31 -12.12 9.72 5.86
C TYR A 31 -13.27 9.31 4.90
N GLY A 32 -14.19 8.44 5.33
CA GLY A 32 -15.32 7.97 4.53
C GLY A 32 -15.07 6.67 3.76
N GLY A 33 -13.98 5.96 4.08
CA GLY A 33 -13.64 4.66 3.52
C GLY A 33 -14.67 3.57 3.83
N ASN A 34 -14.82 2.63 2.91
CA ASN A 34 -15.68 1.44 3.04
C ASN A 34 -15.08 0.27 2.25
N SER A 35 -15.71 -0.90 2.31
CA SER A 35 -15.20 -2.11 1.65
C SER A 35 -15.04 -1.98 0.14
N ILE A 36 -15.97 -1.30 -0.54
CA ILE A 36 -15.89 -1.06 -1.99
C ILE A 36 -14.70 -0.15 -2.31
N LEU A 37 -14.51 0.91 -1.53
CA LEU A 37 -13.36 1.80 -1.68
C LEU A 37 -12.05 1.09 -1.36
N ALA A 38 -12.02 0.13 -0.43
CA ALA A 38 -10.82 -0.64 -0.12
C ALA A 38 -10.41 -1.53 -1.31
N ILE A 39 -11.39 -2.16 -1.99
CA ILE A 39 -11.14 -2.93 -3.22
C ILE A 39 -10.65 -2.02 -4.36
N ARG A 40 -11.23 -0.82 -4.51
CA ARG A 40 -10.75 0.16 -5.50
C ARG A 40 -9.33 0.64 -5.18
N LEU A 41 -9.04 0.88 -3.91
CA LEU A 41 -7.74 1.30 -3.43
C LEU A 41 -6.68 0.23 -3.68
N GLN A 42 -7.00 -1.05 -3.48
CA GLN A 42 -6.10 -2.16 -3.85
C GLN A 42 -5.64 -2.04 -5.31
N GLY A 43 -6.57 -1.85 -6.24
CA GLY A 43 -6.24 -1.71 -7.67
C GLY A 43 -5.40 -0.46 -7.95
N ALA A 44 -5.74 0.67 -7.33
CA ALA A 44 -5.00 1.92 -7.48
C ALA A 44 -3.56 1.81 -6.94
N LEU A 45 -3.38 1.16 -5.78
CA LEU A 45 -2.07 0.91 -5.18
C LEU A 45 -1.20 0.05 -6.10
N LEU A 46 -1.74 -1.03 -6.65
CA LEU A 46 -1.03 -1.87 -7.61
C LEU A 46 -0.54 -1.07 -8.82
N VAL A 47 -1.40 -0.26 -9.42
CA VAL A 47 -1.06 0.55 -10.61
C VAL A 47 0.00 1.62 -10.28
N ARG A 48 -0.05 2.23 -9.10
CA ARG A 48 0.84 3.36 -8.73
C ARG A 48 2.18 2.92 -8.15
N THR A 49 2.18 1.84 -7.37
CA THR A 49 3.34 1.40 -6.59
C THR A 49 3.97 0.12 -7.14
N GLY A 50 3.23 -0.66 -7.93
CA GLY A 50 3.62 -2.01 -8.34
C GLY A 50 3.42 -3.07 -7.25
N ALA A 51 3.08 -2.66 -6.01
CA ALA A 51 2.84 -3.58 -4.91
C ALA A 51 1.37 -3.99 -4.83
N THR A 52 1.13 -5.27 -4.55
CA THR A 52 -0.22 -5.79 -4.31
C THR A 52 -0.46 -5.85 -2.81
N LEU A 53 -1.38 -5.04 -2.29
CA LEU A 53 -1.91 -5.22 -0.94
C LEU A 53 -3.22 -5.97 -1.01
N SER A 54 -3.41 -6.97 -0.16
CA SER A 54 -4.72 -7.55 0.07
C SER A 54 -5.66 -6.53 0.72
N VAL A 55 -6.97 -6.74 0.59
CA VAL A 55 -7.95 -5.91 1.30
C VAL A 55 -7.73 -5.99 2.82
N ALA A 56 -7.31 -7.15 3.35
CA ALA A 56 -6.97 -7.30 4.76
C ALA A 56 -5.82 -6.37 5.16
N GLU A 57 -4.73 -6.32 4.39
CA GLU A 57 -3.59 -5.43 4.65
C GLU A 57 -3.97 -3.95 4.53
N ILE A 58 -4.85 -3.58 3.60
CA ILE A 58 -5.37 -2.20 3.49
C ILE A 58 -6.17 -1.82 4.74
N LEU A 59 -6.92 -2.76 5.31
CA LEU A 59 -7.71 -2.56 6.52
C LEU A 59 -6.89 -2.72 7.80
N GLU A 60 -5.72 -3.33 7.75
CA GLU A 60 -4.74 -3.38 8.83
C GLU A 60 -3.92 -2.09 8.87
N HIS A 61 -3.41 -1.66 7.71
CA HIS A 61 -2.69 -0.42 7.50
C HIS A 61 -3.65 0.66 6.99
N ARG A 62 -4.41 1.25 7.90
CA ARG A 62 -5.55 2.13 7.58
C ARG A 62 -5.17 3.56 7.21
N THR A 63 -3.89 3.90 7.21
CA THR A 63 -3.40 5.26 6.92
C THR A 63 -2.47 5.24 5.71
N ILE A 64 -2.33 6.39 5.05
CA ILE A 64 -1.38 6.56 3.93
C ILE A 64 0.03 6.22 4.38
N ALA A 65 0.43 6.71 5.55
CA ALA A 65 1.75 6.48 6.11
C ALA A 65 2.00 4.99 6.41
N ALA A 66 1.04 4.29 7.02
CA ALA A 66 1.17 2.87 7.33
C ALA A 66 1.30 2.01 6.06
N GLN A 67 0.47 2.27 5.05
CA GLN A 67 0.53 1.56 3.76
C GLN A 67 1.86 1.81 3.05
N ALA A 68 2.32 3.05 3.03
CA ALA A 68 3.59 3.41 2.42
C ALA A 68 4.78 2.73 3.12
N ALA A 69 4.74 2.66 4.46
CA ALA A 69 5.76 1.96 5.24
C ALA A 69 5.77 0.45 4.94
N HIS A 70 4.61 -0.17 4.86
CA HIS A 70 4.46 -1.59 4.53
C HIS A 70 5.04 -1.89 3.13
N ILE A 71 4.64 -1.13 2.12
CA ILE A 71 5.12 -1.28 0.73
C ILE A 71 6.64 -1.13 0.63
N ALA A 72 7.19 -0.12 1.33
CA ALA A 72 8.64 0.10 1.35
C ALA A 72 9.38 -1.05 2.06
N GLY A 73 8.78 -1.66 3.08
CA GLY A 73 9.32 -2.81 3.81
C GLY A 73 9.32 -4.09 2.98
N SER A 74 8.22 -4.40 2.29
CA SER A 74 8.10 -5.59 1.44
C SER A 74 9.07 -5.58 0.25
N SER A 75 9.34 -4.40 -0.31
CA SER A 75 10.31 -4.23 -1.39
C SER A 75 11.75 -4.59 -0.97
N ASN A 76 12.05 -4.56 0.33
CA ASN A 76 13.37 -4.89 0.86
C ASN A 76 13.53 -6.40 1.17
N ASP A 77 12.43 -7.14 1.27
CA ASP A 77 12.43 -8.59 1.56
C ASP A 77 12.66 -9.43 0.30
N GLU A 78 12.10 -9.00 -0.84
CA GLU A 78 12.28 -9.64 -2.17
C GLU A 78 13.75 -9.63 -2.66
N SER A 79 14.59 -8.70 -2.15
CA SER A 79 16.03 -8.66 -2.49
C SER A 79 16.87 -9.61 -1.62
N ALA A 80 16.32 -10.13 -0.52
CA ALA A 80 17.01 -11.06 0.39
C ALA A 80 16.66 -12.54 0.13
N SER A 81 15.58 -12.85 -0.60
CA SER A 81 15.20 -14.22 -0.96
C SER A 81 15.74 -14.63 -2.34
N GLY A 82 17.05 -14.48 -2.49
CA GLY A 82 17.83 -14.90 -3.66
C GLY A 82 18.97 -15.83 -3.26
N SER A 83 18.72 -16.83 -2.41
CA SER A 83 19.71 -17.90 -2.18
C SER A 83 19.07 -19.24 -1.83
N ALA A 84 19.41 -20.22 -2.68
CA ALA A 84 19.34 -21.68 -2.50
C ALA A 84 17.95 -22.36 -2.58
N SER A 85 17.61 -22.80 -3.79
CA SER A 85 17.01 -24.14 -4.00
C SER A 85 17.37 -24.69 -5.38
N ALA A 86 18.46 -25.47 -5.45
CA ALA A 86 18.75 -26.55 -6.40
C ALA A 86 20.04 -27.26 -5.96
N PRO A 87 20.28 -28.56 -6.23
CA PRO A 87 19.38 -29.68 -6.50
C PRO A 87 19.71 -30.93 -5.64
N GLU A 88 18.76 -31.84 -5.38
CA GLU A 88 19.03 -33.22 -4.91
C GLU A 88 17.90 -34.11 -5.48
N GLY A 89 18.09 -35.19 -6.22
CA GLY A 89 19.23 -35.91 -6.80
C GLY A 89 18.66 -36.99 -7.75
#